data_AF-A0A4R7KUT9-F1
#
_entry.id   AF-A0A4R7KUT9-F1
#
_cell.length_a   1.000
_cell.length_b   1.000
_cell.length_c   1.000
_cell.angle_alpha   90.00
_cell.angle_beta   90.00
_cell.angle_gamma   90.00
#
_symmetry.space_group_name_H-M   'P 1'
#
loop_
_entity.id
_entity.type
_entity.pdbx_description
1 polymer ?
#
loop_
_entity_poly.entity_id
_entity_poly.type
_entity_poly.pdbx_seq_one_letter_code
_entity_poly.pdbx_strand_id
1 'polypeptide(L)'
;MLRYIDCIDAGTDFCPCTLAERKECIICPQLQDRNVCDCLNWKGTCMCQEFICNGLKSKKSREFKKFDIVETVKLREDLFQLDIKVTKGLARELNNIGSYVFLKREGDIEAYSTPSSIMNSDTVNNIISIVIRIVGPKTKALKEVEDKILVKGPYWNGIQGQRFLKELKNKSCLILARGVSAAPAVLAAKKVMENGNQVYVLLDRGRSTENFTKQKFKDLGCKVEDVSFFDRSGNISGENAAIIEHLLKKWGFKVVLSAGSDWFHRKMISFIRGLDKSINFSTVNNSIMCCGEGVCGSCEIINIRGERIRSCKQQYDPSEVFLKEMDN
;
A
#
# COMPACT_ATOMS: atom_id res chain seq x y z
N MET A 1 -0.56 2.37 25.67
CA MET A 1 -0.91 1.99 24.29
C MET A 1 0.39 1.66 23.54
N LEU A 2 0.59 0.41 23.12
CA LEU A 2 1.81 -0.04 22.45
C LEU A 2 2.08 0.83 21.20
N ARG A 3 3.30 1.35 21.06
CA ARG A 3 3.73 2.20 19.94
C ARG A 3 3.84 1.32 18.69
N TYR A 4 3.00 1.56 17.68
CA TYR A 4 3.07 0.80 16.42
C TYR A 4 4.18 1.41 15.54
N ILE A 5 5.42 0.94 15.72
CA ILE A 5 6.55 1.29 14.86
C ILE A 5 7.08 0.02 14.21
N ASP A 6 7.08 0.01 12.88
CA ASP A 6 7.68 -1.05 12.08
C ASP A 6 8.29 -0.45 10.82
N CYS A 7 9.37 -1.04 10.32
CA CYS A 7 10.07 -0.62 9.11
C CYS A 7 9.94 -1.72 8.07
N ILE A 8 9.42 -1.38 6.89
CA ILE A 8 9.09 -2.35 5.86
C ILE A 8 10.32 -3.10 5.32
N ASP A 9 11.48 -2.45 5.37
CA ASP A 9 12.74 -2.99 4.85
C ASP A 9 13.56 -3.69 5.95
N ALA A 10 13.15 -3.63 7.22
CA ALA A 10 13.90 -4.28 8.30
C ALA A 10 13.99 -5.80 8.07
N GLY A 11 15.23 -6.32 8.08
CA GLY A 11 15.51 -7.74 7.81
C GLY A 11 15.49 -8.13 6.32
N THR A 12 15.34 -7.17 5.40
CA THR A 12 15.43 -7.42 3.94
C THR A 12 16.84 -7.12 3.41
N ASP A 13 17.07 -7.42 2.13
CA ASP A 13 18.31 -7.07 1.42
C ASP A 13 18.55 -5.55 1.31
N PHE A 14 17.55 -4.73 1.63
CA PHE A 14 17.63 -3.26 1.64
C PHE A 14 17.90 -2.69 3.05
N CYS A 15 18.19 -3.55 4.03
CA CYS A 15 18.58 -3.16 5.38
C CYS A 15 19.94 -3.79 5.77
N PRO A 16 20.91 -3.01 6.27
CA PRO A 16 20.87 -1.59 6.62
C PRO A 16 20.78 -0.66 5.41
N CYS A 17 20.11 0.49 5.58
CA CYS A 17 19.95 1.52 4.55
C CYS A 17 20.64 2.83 4.96
N THR A 18 20.60 3.84 4.09
CA THR A 18 21.19 5.16 4.34
C THR A 18 20.72 5.82 5.65
N LEU A 19 19.53 5.47 6.15
CA LEU A 19 19.09 5.96 7.46
C LEU A 19 19.99 5.47 8.60
N ALA A 20 20.52 4.25 8.52
CA ALA A 20 21.48 3.75 9.51
C ALA A 20 22.80 4.53 9.48
N GLU A 21 23.33 4.80 8.28
CA GLU A 21 24.56 5.60 8.09
C GLU A 21 24.43 7.02 8.65
N ARG A 22 23.22 7.59 8.59
CA ARG A 22 22.93 8.95 9.03
C ARG A 22 22.43 9.03 10.47
N LYS A 23 22.48 7.92 11.22
CA LYS A 23 22.03 7.84 12.62
C LYS A 23 20.53 8.12 12.82
N GLU A 24 19.75 7.79 11.80
CA GLU A 24 18.33 8.09 11.63
C GLU A 24 17.49 6.80 11.47
N CYS A 25 18.01 5.67 11.95
CA CYS A 25 17.32 4.39 11.84
C CYS A 25 15.95 4.43 12.53
N ILE A 26 14.88 3.98 11.86
CA ILE A 26 13.51 4.01 12.42
C ILE A 26 13.35 3.05 13.61
N ILE A 27 14.08 1.94 13.62
CA ILE A 27 13.84 0.81 14.53
C ILE A 27 14.92 0.64 15.60
N CYS A 28 16.19 0.91 15.27
CA CYS A 28 17.32 0.56 16.12
C CYS A 28 17.91 1.78 16.82
N PRO A 29 17.78 1.89 18.14
CA PRO A 29 18.28 3.04 18.91
C PRO A 29 19.81 3.13 18.97
N GLN A 30 20.52 2.01 18.89
CA GLN A 30 21.99 2.01 18.75
C GLN A 30 22.45 2.66 17.44
N LEU A 31 21.69 2.46 16.36
CA LEU A 31 21.90 3.16 15.08
C LEU A 31 21.34 4.60 15.11
N GLN A 32 21.05 5.15 16.28
CA GLN A 32 20.75 6.55 16.55
C GLN A 32 21.70 7.12 17.64
N ASP A 33 22.87 6.49 17.85
CA ASP A 33 23.83 6.80 18.93
C ASP A 33 23.29 6.67 20.35
N ARG A 34 22.23 5.88 20.58
CA ARG A 34 21.75 5.62 21.94
C ARG A 34 22.44 4.38 22.52
N ASN A 35 22.81 4.46 23.80
CA ASN A 35 23.45 3.37 24.54
C ASN A 35 22.44 2.35 25.08
N VAL A 36 21.40 2.04 24.32
CA VAL A 36 20.34 1.09 24.71
C VAL A 36 19.95 0.21 23.53
N CYS A 37 19.64 -1.06 23.81
CA CYS A 37 19.09 -2.00 22.83
C CYS A 37 17.63 -2.30 23.18
N ASP A 38 16.73 -1.42 22.72
CA ASP A 38 15.28 -1.46 22.94
C ASP A 38 14.52 -1.44 21.61
N CYS A 39 15.06 -2.12 20.59
CA CYS A 39 14.43 -2.16 19.26
C CYS A 39 12.99 -2.70 19.33
N LEU A 40 12.05 -1.84 19.00
CA LEU A 40 10.62 -2.16 18.93
C LEU A 40 10.39 -2.89 17.60
N ASN A 41 10.07 -4.19 17.65
CA ASN A 41 9.73 -5.04 16.48
C ASN A 41 10.91 -5.70 15.75
N TRP A 42 11.60 -6.62 16.45
CA TRP A 42 12.64 -7.47 15.88
C TRP A 42 12.13 -8.38 14.75
N LYS A 43 12.84 -8.41 13.61
CA LYS A 43 12.48 -9.17 12.40
C LYS A 43 13.35 -10.42 12.14
N GLY A 44 13.97 -10.95 13.19
CA GLY A 44 14.86 -12.12 13.10
C GLY A 44 16.34 -11.77 12.95
N THR A 45 16.67 -10.56 12.52
CA THR A 45 18.05 -10.11 12.29
C THR A 45 18.37 -8.80 13.01
N CYS A 46 19.57 -8.72 13.60
CA CYS A 46 20.07 -7.51 14.24
C CYS A 46 20.52 -6.48 13.21
N MET A 47 19.77 -5.39 13.05
CA MET A 47 20.11 -4.31 12.10
C MET A 47 21.45 -3.63 12.44
N CYS A 48 21.77 -3.49 13.73
CA CYS A 48 23.02 -2.92 14.19
C CYS A 48 24.21 -3.83 13.83
N GLN A 49 24.08 -5.13 14.11
CA GLN A 49 25.10 -6.11 13.76
C GLN A 49 25.29 -6.18 12.24
N GLU A 50 24.21 -6.24 11.46
CA GLU A 50 24.28 -6.23 10.00
C GLU A 50 25.00 -4.99 9.47
N PHE A 51 24.78 -3.82 10.08
CA PHE A 51 25.48 -2.60 9.74
C PHE A 51 26.97 -2.64 10.04
N ILE A 52 27.36 -3.19 11.19
CA ILE A 52 28.76 -3.41 11.55
C ILE A 52 29.41 -4.41 10.60
N CYS A 53 28.77 -5.55 10.35
CA CYS A 53 29.24 -6.58 9.42
C CYS A 53 29.35 -6.07 7.98
N ASN A 54 28.51 -5.10 7.58
CA ASN A 54 28.57 -4.44 6.28
C ASN A 54 29.58 -3.28 6.24
N GLY A 55 30.54 -3.23 7.18
CA GLY A 55 31.61 -2.24 7.20
C GLY A 55 31.13 -0.81 7.47
N LEU A 56 30.08 -0.64 8.29
CA LEU A 56 29.47 0.65 8.62
C LEU A 56 28.93 1.41 7.39
N LYS A 57 28.48 0.65 6.39
CA LYS A 57 27.88 1.18 5.16
C LYS A 57 26.49 0.59 4.94
N SER A 58 25.68 1.31 4.20
CA SER A 58 24.37 0.88 3.72
C SER A 58 24.53 -0.15 2.60
N LYS A 59 23.54 -1.06 2.49
CA LYS A 59 23.42 -1.95 1.35
C LYS A 59 23.04 -1.17 0.09
N LYS A 60 23.26 -1.76 -1.07
CA LYS A 60 23.01 -1.14 -2.38
C LYS A 60 21.54 -0.69 -2.48
N SER A 61 21.34 0.57 -2.87
CA SER A 61 20.02 1.15 -3.09
C SER A 61 19.36 0.61 -4.36
N ARG A 62 18.03 0.70 -4.41
CA ARG A 62 17.24 0.33 -5.59
C ARG A 62 17.56 1.24 -6.77
N GLU A 63 17.73 0.64 -7.94
CA GLU A 63 18.08 1.33 -9.19
C GLU A 63 16.99 1.09 -10.25
N PHE A 64 16.91 2.00 -11.21
CA PHE A 64 16.07 1.80 -12.38
C PHE A 64 16.68 0.74 -13.29
N LYS A 65 15.85 -0.21 -13.70
CA LYS A 65 16.16 -1.20 -14.72
C LYS A 65 15.13 -1.10 -15.85
N LYS A 66 15.58 -1.39 -17.07
CA LYS A 66 14.75 -1.33 -18.27
C LYS A 66 14.01 -2.65 -18.45
N PHE A 67 12.71 -2.56 -18.75
CA PHE A 67 11.83 -3.71 -18.96
C PHE A 67 10.91 -3.46 -20.16
N ASP A 68 10.48 -4.55 -20.79
CA ASP A 68 9.60 -4.50 -21.94
C ASP A 68 8.13 -4.45 -21.49
N ILE A 69 7.34 -3.62 -22.16
CA ILE A 69 5.89 -3.57 -22.01
C ILE A 69 5.31 -4.69 -22.87
N VAL A 70 4.49 -5.55 -22.24
CA VAL A 70 3.79 -6.64 -22.93
C VAL A 70 2.51 -6.10 -23.54
N GLU A 71 1.76 -5.33 -22.77
CA GLU A 71 0.45 -4.83 -23.16
C GLU A 71 0.10 -3.54 -22.44
N THR A 72 -0.56 -2.63 -23.17
CA THR A 72 -1.18 -1.42 -22.63
C THR A 72 -2.67 -1.44 -22.92
N VAL A 73 -3.49 -1.68 -21.90
CA VAL A 73 -4.96 -1.77 -22.04
C VAL A 73 -5.61 -0.47 -21.59
N LYS A 74 -6.31 0.21 -22.49
CA LYS A 74 -7.11 1.39 -22.13
C LYS A 74 -8.42 0.95 -21.46
N LEU A 75 -8.56 1.26 -20.17
CA LEU A 75 -9.76 0.94 -19.39
C LEU A 75 -10.80 2.07 -19.47
N ARG A 76 -10.33 3.32 -19.50
CA ARG A 76 -11.12 4.55 -19.65
C ARG A 76 -10.23 5.64 -20.26
N GLU A 77 -10.80 6.79 -20.61
CA GLU A 77 -10.04 7.93 -21.12
C GLU A 77 -8.89 8.39 -20.20
N ASP A 78 -9.14 8.42 -18.89
CA ASP A 78 -8.16 8.79 -17.85
C ASP A 78 -7.57 7.59 -17.10
N LEU A 79 -7.75 6.34 -17.57
CA LEU A 79 -7.33 5.14 -16.85
C LEU A 79 -6.83 4.05 -17.80
N PHE A 80 -5.62 3.55 -17.56
CA PHE A 80 -5.02 2.49 -18.36
C PHE A 80 -4.28 1.47 -17.48
N GLN A 81 -4.20 0.23 -17.96
CA GLN A 81 -3.41 -0.84 -17.37
C GLN A 81 -2.12 -1.01 -18.20
N LEU A 82 -0.99 -1.18 -17.50
CA LEU A 82 0.29 -1.56 -18.07
C LEU A 82 0.66 -2.94 -17.54
N ASP A 83 0.96 -3.85 -18.46
CA ASP A 83 1.55 -5.16 -18.16
C ASP A 83 3.01 -5.17 -18.59
N ILE A 84 3.91 -5.38 -17.62
CA ILE A 84 5.36 -5.23 -17.81
C ILE A 84 6.03 -6.58 -17.56
N LYS A 85 6.87 -7.03 -18.51
CA LYS A 85 7.68 -8.24 -18.35
C LYS A 85 8.88 -7.94 -17.47
N VAL A 86 8.97 -8.59 -16.31
CA VAL A 86 10.06 -8.40 -15.34
C VAL A 86 10.88 -9.67 -15.13
N THR A 87 11.95 -9.59 -14.35
CA THR A 87 12.69 -10.78 -13.94
C THR A 87 11.87 -11.64 -12.97
N LYS A 88 12.15 -12.93 -12.93
CA LYS A 88 11.52 -13.87 -11.98
C LYS A 88 11.70 -13.47 -10.52
N GLY A 89 12.88 -12.92 -10.18
CA GLY A 89 13.15 -12.39 -8.84
C GLY A 89 12.23 -11.22 -8.50
N LEU A 90 12.16 -10.22 -9.38
CA LEU A 90 11.34 -9.03 -9.14
C LEU A 90 9.84 -9.37 -9.08
N ALA A 91 9.35 -10.25 -9.95
CA ALA A 91 7.96 -10.72 -9.90
C ALA A 91 7.62 -11.38 -8.55
N ARG A 92 8.54 -12.22 -8.02
CA ARG A 92 8.37 -12.87 -6.71
C ARG A 92 8.34 -11.85 -5.58
N GLU A 93 9.27 -10.90 -5.57
CA GLU A 93 9.35 -9.87 -4.53
C GLU A 93 8.13 -8.93 -4.54
N LEU A 94 7.60 -8.61 -5.73
CA LEU A 94 6.41 -7.78 -5.91
C LEU A 94 5.09 -8.55 -5.70
N ASN A 95 5.13 -9.87 -5.51
CA ASN A 95 3.97 -10.67 -5.16
C ASN A 95 3.73 -10.63 -3.63
N ASN A 96 3.64 -9.43 -3.06
CA ASN A 96 3.42 -9.19 -1.63
C ASN A 96 2.44 -8.03 -1.41
N ILE A 97 1.78 -8.01 -0.25
CA ILE A 97 0.83 -6.96 0.12
C ILE A 97 1.56 -5.61 0.15
N GLY A 98 0.95 -4.59 -0.46
CA GLY A 98 1.50 -3.23 -0.50
C GLY A 98 2.66 -3.05 -1.49
N SER A 99 2.88 -4.01 -2.39
CA SER A 99 3.95 -3.87 -3.38
C SER A 99 3.69 -2.72 -4.36
N TYR A 100 4.73 -1.95 -4.65
CA TYR A 100 4.71 -0.88 -5.65
C TYR A 100 6.10 -0.70 -6.27
N VAL A 101 6.16 0.02 -7.38
CA VAL A 101 7.39 0.37 -8.09
C VAL A 101 7.36 1.85 -8.49
N PHE A 102 8.53 2.44 -8.73
CA PHE A 102 8.60 3.70 -9.45
C PHE A 102 8.76 3.43 -10.94
N LEU A 103 7.96 4.12 -11.72
CA LEU A 103 7.99 4.08 -13.18
C LEU A 103 8.44 5.44 -13.73
N LYS A 104 9.21 5.42 -14.81
CA LYS A 104 9.49 6.59 -15.64
C LYS A 104 9.82 6.18 -17.08
N ARG A 105 9.67 7.11 -18.03
CA ARG A 105 10.14 6.92 -19.40
C ARG A 105 11.67 6.97 -19.45
N GLU A 106 12.26 6.29 -20.42
CA GLU A 106 13.69 6.44 -20.71
C GLU A 106 14.00 7.88 -21.18
N GLY A 107 15.08 8.45 -20.66
CA GLY A 107 15.45 9.86 -20.92
C GLY A 107 14.85 10.87 -19.94
N ASP A 108 13.81 10.51 -19.18
CA ASP A 108 13.26 11.39 -18.16
C ASP A 108 14.18 11.53 -16.94
N ILE A 109 14.23 12.76 -16.42
CA ILE A 109 14.88 13.06 -15.14
C ILE A 109 14.14 12.39 -13.97
N GLU A 110 14.82 12.23 -12.84
CA GLU A 110 14.27 11.59 -11.63
C GLU A 110 12.98 12.25 -11.10
N ALA A 111 12.72 13.51 -11.43
CA ALA A 111 11.48 14.18 -11.07
C ALA A 111 10.23 13.49 -11.67
N TYR A 112 10.35 12.75 -12.78
CA TYR A 112 9.24 12.01 -13.42
C TYR A 112 8.96 10.64 -12.77
N SER A 113 9.80 10.21 -11.83
CA SER A 113 9.59 8.97 -11.08
C SER A 113 8.19 8.97 -10.44
N THR A 114 7.39 7.99 -10.82
CA THR A 114 5.97 7.88 -10.43
C THR A 114 5.74 6.61 -9.64
N PRO A 115 5.43 6.69 -8.34
CA PRO A 115 5.08 5.51 -7.55
C PRO A 115 3.78 4.92 -8.06
N SER A 116 3.79 3.64 -8.39
CA SER A 116 2.67 2.92 -8.99
C SER A 116 2.49 1.58 -8.30
N SER A 117 1.31 1.36 -7.74
CA SER A 117 1.00 0.15 -6.99
C SER A 117 0.81 -1.06 -7.90
N ILE A 118 1.27 -2.23 -7.45
CA ILE A 118 1.08 -3.50 -8.17
C ILE A 118 -0.33 -4.02 -7.88
N MET A 119 -1.10 -4.23 -8.94
CA MET A 119 -2.43 -4.84 -8.88
C MET A 119 -2.36 -6.37 -8.93
N ASN A 120 -1.43 -6.90 -9.72
CA ASN A 120 -1.16 -8.33 -9.81
C ASN A 120 0.32 -8.56 -10.15
N SER A 121 0.88 -9.64 -9.61
CA SER A 121 2.19 -10.16 -9.99
C SER A 121 2.05 -11.63 -10.35
N ASP A 122 2.21 -11.93 -11.64
CA ASP A 122 2.25 -13.29 -12.16
C ASP A 122 3.69 -13.80 -12.11
N THR A 123 3.97 -14.68 -11.16
CA THR A 123 5.29 -15.27 -10.95
C THR A 123 5.61 -16.43 -11.90
N VAL A 124 4.63 -16.91 -12.67
CA VAL A 124 4.82 -17.96 -13.69
C VAL A 124 5.28 -17.31 -14.99
N ASN A 125 4.54 -16.29 -15.44
CA ASN A 125 4.84 -15.57 -16.66
C ASN A 125 5.81 -14.39 -16.44
N ASN A 126 6.14 -14.05 -15.19
CA ASN A 126 6.98 -12.90 -14.81
C ASN A 126 6.42 -11.56 -15.32
N ILE A 127 5.11 -11.36 -15.17
CA ILE A 127 4.41 -10.15 -15.60
C ILE A 127 3.84 -9.45 -14.36
N ILE A 128 4.08 -8.14 -14.26
CA ILE A 128 3.42 -7.29 -13.27
C ILE A 128 2.37 -6.42 -13.96
N SER A 129 1.19 -6.33 -13.35
CA SER A 129 0.09 -5.50 -13.83
C SER A 129 -0.09 -4.28 -12.93
N ILE A 130 -0.11 -3.11 -13.55
CA ILE A 130 -0.22 -1.82 -12.87
C ILE A 130 -1.36 -1.03 -13.53
N VAL A 131 -2.18 -0.35 -12.73
CA VAL A 131 -3.23 0.54 -13.25
C VAL A 131 -2.92 1.98 -12.87
N ILE A 132 -2.90 2.85 -13.87
CA ILE A 132 -2.50 4.25 -13.72
C ILE A 132 -3.65 5.14 -14.17
N ARG A 133 -3.98 6.11 -13.31
CA ARG A 133 -4.88 7.20 -13.66
C ARG A 133 -4.09 8.39 -14.21
N ILE A 134 -4.51 8.92 -15.35
CA ILE A 134 -3.90 10.08 -15.99
C ILE A 134 -4.38 11.33 -15.27
N VAL A 135 -3.49 12.00 -14.53
CA VAL A 135 -3.81 13.21 -13.75
C VAL A 135 -2.88 14.37 -14.06
N GLY A 136 -1.59 14.10 -14.31
CA GLY A 136 -0.59 15.14 -14.50
C GLY A 136 0.55 14.75 -15.45
N PRO A 137 1.59 15.58 -15.56
CA PRO A 137 2.69 15.42 -16.51
C PRO A 137 3.33 14.04 -16.46
N LYS A 138 3.63 13.52 -15.25
CA LYS A 138 4.28 12.21 -15.11
C LYS A 138 3.43 11.07 -15.67
N THR A 139 2.14 11.04 -15.31
CA THR A 139 1.20 10.01 -15.77
C THR A 139 0.84 10.12 -17.25
N LYS A 140 0.93 11.33 -17.82
CA LYS A 140 0.79 11.54 -19.27
C LYS A 140 2.01 10.98 -20.01
N ALA A 141 3.22 11.29 -19.53
CA ALA A 141 4.45 10.73 -20.09
C ALA A 141 4.45 9.19 -20.06
N LEU A 142 3.96 8.57 -18.98
CA LEU A 142 3.83 7.10 -18.89
C LEU A 142 2.83 6.50 -19.89
N LYS A 143 1.79 7.25 -20.27
CA LYS A 143 0.79 6.79 -21.25
C LYS A 143 1.38 6.71 -22.67
N GLU A 144 2.38 7.53 -22.96
CA GLU A 144 3.03 7.65 -24.28
C GLU A 144 4.16 6.61 -24.47
N VAL A 145 4.40 5.74 -23.49
CA VAL A 145 5.43 4.70 -23.57
C VAL A 145 4.84 3.45 -24.24
N GLU A 146 5.45 3.01 -25.34
CA GLU A 146 4.99 1.84 -26.11
C GLU A 146 5.87 0.61 -25.88
N ASP A 147 7.20 0.75 -26.00
CA ASP A 147 8.09 -0.42 -25.99
C ASP A 147 8.67 -0.75 -24.61
N LYS A 148 9.41 0.19 -24.03
CA LYS A 148 10.27 -0.05 -22.88
C LYS A 148 10.11 1.01 -21.81
N ILE A 149 10.08 0.55 -20.57
CA ILE A 149 9.87 1.40 -19.39
C ILE A 149 10.96 1.17 -18.35
N LEU A 150 11.33 2.22 -17.63
CA LEU A 150 12.25 2.12 -16.50
C LEU A 150 11.45 1.84 -15.22
N VAL A 151 11.80 0.73 -14.57
CA VAL A 151 11.18 0.29 -13.30
C VAL A 151 12.23 0.29 -12.20
N LYS A 152 11.92 0.92 -11.07
CA LYS A 152 12.72 0.89 -9.85
C LYS A 152 11.89 0.29 -8.71
N GLY A 153 12.42 -0.77 -8.10
CA GLY A 153 11.75 -1.55 -7.07
C GLY A 153 12.57 -2.79 -6.71
N PRO A 154 12.02 -3.70 -5.89
CA PRO A 154 10.66 -3.69 -5.33
C PRO A 154 10.51 -2.75 -4.13
N TYR A 155 9.35 -2.12 -3.96
CA TYR A 155 8.95 -1.48 -2.71
C TYR A 155 7.69 -2.15 -2.16
N TRP A 156 7.49 -2.10 -0.83
CA TRP A 156 6.40 -2.85 -0.19
C TRP A 156 5.47 -2.01 0.69
N ASN A 157 5.68 -0.70 0.81
CA ASN A 157 4.92 0.16 1.73
C ASN A 157 3.70 0.87 1.11
N GLY A 158 3.10 0.28 0.07
CA GLY A 158 1.93 0.80 -0.63
C GLY A 158 0.61 0.56 0.11
N ILE A 159 0.61 -0.26 1.16
CA ILE A 159 -0.50 -0.46 2.09
C ILE A 159 0.04 -0.30 3.52
N GLN A 160 -0.72 0.36 4.38
CA GLN A 160 -0.44 0.63 5.79
C GLN A 160 -1.29 -0.29 6.68
N GLY A 161 -0.82 -0.58 7.89
CA GLY A 161 -1.44 -1.59 8.76
C GLY A 161 -1.35 -3.01 8.18
N GLN A 162 -0.29 -3.35 7.43
CA GLN A 162 -0.17 -4.66 6.76
C GLN A 162 -0.16 -5.84 7.73
N ARG A 163 0.35 -5.62 8.95
CA ARG A 163 0.40 -6.63 10.01
C ARG A 163 -0.98 -7.26 10.21
N PHE A 164 -2.03 -6.44 10.26
CA PHE A 164 -3.39 -6.91 10.45
C PHE A 164 -3.87 -7.82 9.33
N LEU A 165 -3.50 -7.53 8.07
CA LEU A 165 -3.81 -8.38 6.92
C LEU A 165 -3.01 -9.68 6.92
N LYS A 166 -1.70 -9.60 7.22
CA LYS A 166 -0.78 -10.75 7.19
C LYS A 166 -1.02 -11.75 8.32
N GLU A 167 -1.40 -11.26 9.50
CA GLU A 167 -1.70 -12.09 10.68
C GLU A 167 -3.13 -12.68 10.64
N LEU A 168 -3.98 -12.24 9.71
CA LEU A 168 -5.33 -12.77 9.55
C LEU A 168 -5.27 -14.21 9.01
N LYS A 169 -5.90 -15.16 9.70
CA LYS A 169 -6.00 -16.57 9.30
C LYS A 169 -7.39 -17.12 9.63
N ASN A 170 -8.01 -17.84 8.69
CA ASN A 170 -9.34 -18.46 8.85
C ASN A 170 -10.41 -17.49 9.42
N LYS A 171 -10.38 -16.23 8.99
CA LYS A 171 -11.30 -15.16 9.42
C LYS A 171 -11.83 -14.38 8.22
N SER A 172 -12.63 -13.35 8.50
CA SER A 172 -13.24 -12.48 7.48
C SER A 172 -12.50 -11.13 7.39
N CYS A 173 -12.27 -10.67 6.17
CA CYS A 173 -11.75 -9.33 5.83
C CYS A 173 -12.76 -8.57 4.97
N LEU A 174 -12.98 -7.30 5.28
CA LEU A 174 -13.81 -6.41 4.47
C LEU A 174 -12.91 -5.44 3.70
N ILE A 175 -13.10 -5.35 2.38
CA ILE A 175 -12.44 -4.38 1.52
C ILE A 175 -13.46 -3.33 1.11
N LEU A 176 -13.15 -2.06 1.35
CA LEU A 176 -13.93 -0.92 0.89
C LEU A 176 -13.12 -0.22 -0.19
N ALA A 177 -13.55 -0.30 -1.45
CA ALA A 177 -12.73 0.14 -2.57
C ALA A 177 -13.42 1.20 -3.43
N ARG A 178 -12.71 2.30 -3.71
CA ARG A 178 -13.19 3.40 -4.53
C ARG A 178 -12.11 3.91 -5.48
N GLY A 179 -12.45 4.00 -6.77
CA GLY A 179 -11.58 4.54 -7.82
C GLY A 179 -10.37 3.65 -8.13
N VAL A 180 -9.26 4.28 -8.56
CA VAL A 180 -8.03 3.56 -8.95
C VAL A 180 -7.37 2.82 -7.77
N SER A 181 -7.61 3.28 -6.54
CA SER A 181 -7.11 2.64 -5.32
C SER A 181 -7.63 1.22 -5.11
N ALA A 182 -8.67 0.80 -5.84
CA ALA A 182 -9.10 -0.60 -5.86
C ALA A 182 -8.02 -1.55 -6.41
N ALA A 183 -7.12 -1.08 -7.27
CA ALA A 183 -6.08 -1.89 -7.91
C ALA A 183 -5.14 -2.59 -6.90
N PRO A 184 -4.44 -1.90 -5.98
CA PRO A 184 -3.62 -2.57 -4.96
C PRO A 184 -4.41 -3.48 -4.03
N ALA A 185 -5.71 -3.22 -3.84
CA ALA A 185 -6.57 -4.06 -3.00
C ALA A 185 -6.82 -5.45 -3.61
N VAL A 186 -6.71 -5.61 -4.94
CA VAL A 186 -6.80 -6.92 -5.62
C VAL A 186 -5.65 -7.82 -5.18
N LEU A 187 -4.40 -7.33 -5.22
CA LEU A 187 -3.24 -8.10 -4.75
C LEU A 187 -3.34 -8.41 -3.25
N ALA A 188 -3.81 -7.43 -2.45
CA ALA A 188 -4.03 -7.65 -1.03
C ALA A 188 -5.08 -8.74 -0.77
N ALA A 189 -6.20 -8.74 -1.50
CA ALA A 189 -7.24 -9.78 -1.40
C ALA A 189 -6.68 -11.16 -1.72
N LYS A 190 -5.95 -11.28 -2.84
CA LYS A 190 -5.26 -12.52 -3.24
C LYS A 190 -4.42 -13.08 -2.10
N LYS A 191 -3.60 -12.24 -1.47
CA LYS A 191 -2.73 -12.64 -0.35
C LYS A 191 -3.46 -12.94 0.95
N VAL A 192 -4.52 -12.21 1.26
CA VAL A 192 -5.33 -12.47 2.45
C VAL A 192 -6.05 -13.81 2.34
N MET A 193 -6.57 -14.16 1.16
CA MET A 193 -7.25 -15.44 0.94
C MET A 193 -6.32 -16.67 0.98
N GLU A 194 -5.03 -16.53 0.64
CA GLU A 194 -4.03 -17.61 0.75
C GLU A 194 -3.97 -18.20 2.18
N ASN A 195 -4.36 -17.42 3.21
CA ASN A 195 -4.43 -17.84 4.61
C ASN A 195 -5.80 -18.42 5.05
N GLY A 196 -6.63 -18.87 4.10
CA GLY A 196 -7.96 -19.45 4.37
C GLY A 196 -9.02 -18.43 4.80
N ASN A 197 -8.77 -17.14 4.58
CA ASN A 197 -9.71 -16.07 4.94
C ASN A 197 -10.80 -15.89 3.88
N GLN A 198 -11.96 -15.42 4.31
CA GLN A 198 -13.01 -14.96 3.41
C GLN A 198 -12.93 -13.45 3.22
N VAL A 199 -13.05 -12.99 1.97
CA VAL A 199 -12.97 -11.57 1.62
C VAL A 199 -14.31 -11.10 1.06
N TYR A 200 -14.88 -10.07 1.68
CA TYR A 200 -16.04 -9.34 1.17
C TYR A 200 -15.58 -7.97 0.65
N VAL A 201 -16.05 -7.57 -0.52
CA VAL A 201 -15.62 -6.35 -1.20
C VAL A 201 -16.84 -5.49 -1.48
N LEU A 202 -16.88 -4.31 -0.88
CA LEU A 202 -17.80 -3.25 -1.26
C LEU A 202 -17.07 -2.34 -2.24
N LEU A 203 -17.58 -2.29 -3.47
CA LEU A 203 -16.90 -1.66 -4.59
C LEU A 203 -17.70 -0.48 -5.13
N ASP A 204 -17.08 0.70 -5.14
CA ASP A 204 -17.67 1.90 -5.73
C ASP A 204 -17.45 1.91 -7.24
N ARG A 205 -18.56 1.95 -8.00
CA ARG A 205 -18.55 2.05 -9.47
C ARG A 205 -18.03 3.40 -9.98
N GLY A 206 -18.08 4.44 -9.15
CA GLY A 206 -17.65 5.78 -9.48
C GLY A 206 -18.39 6.36 -10.68
N ARG A 207 -17.62 6.87 -11.65
CA ARG A 207 -18.13 7.47 -12.91
C ARG A 207 -18.36 6.44 -14.02
N SER A 208 -18.07 5.18 -13.77
CA SER A 208 -18.16 4.10 -14.76
C SER A 208 -19.41 3.27 -14.52
N THR A 209 -19.83 2.51 -15.55
CA THR A 209 -20.90 1.52 -15.43
C THR A 209 -20.54 0.44 -14.42
N GLU A 210 -19.28 0.01 -14.44
CA GLU A 210 -18.70 -0.96 -13.53
C GLU A 210 -17.27 -0.57 -13.15
N ASN A 211 -16.83 -0.98 -11.96
CA ASN A 211 -15.45 -0.83 -11.54
C ASN A 211 -14.54 -1.88 -12.21
N PHE A 212 -13.44 -1.43 -12.81
CA PHE A 212 -12.48 -2.26 -13.57
C PHE A 212 -11.86 -3.43 -12.78
N THR A 213 -11.95 -3.43 -11.44
CA THR A 213 -11.43 -4.51 -10.60
C THR A 213 -12.47 -5.57 -10.22
N LYS A 214 -13.75 -5.36 -10.54
CA LYS A 214 -14.85 -6.24 -10.10
C LYS A 214 -14.66 -7.68 -10.52
N GLN A 215 -14.37 -7.91 -11.80
CA GLN A 215 -14.13 -9.26 -12.31
C GLN A 215 -12.91 -9.90 -11.65
N LYS A 216 -11.83 -9.13 -11.45
CA LYS A 216 -10.61 -9.63 -10.78
C LYS A 216 -10.88 -10.10 -9.34
N PHE A 217 -11.73 -9.39 -8.58
CA PHE A 217 -12.15 -9.85 -7.26
C PHE A 217 -13.03 -11.10 -7.31
N LYS A 218 -13.93 -11.21 -8.29
CA LYS A 218 -14.78 -12.39 -8.46
C LYS A 218 -13.98 -13.64 -8.85
N ASP A 219 -13.02 -13.50 -9.77
CA ASP A 219 -12.14 -14.59 -10.21
C ASP A 219 -11.28 -15.12 -9.06
N LEU A 220 -10.94 -14.23 -8.12
CA LEU A 220 -10.28 -14.56 -6.86
C LEU A 220 -11.20 -15.34 -5.88
N GLY A 221 -12.51 -15.35 -6.08
CA GLY A 221 -13.48 -15.95 -5.17
C GLY A 221 -13.97 -15.02 -4.05
N CYS A 222 -13.72 -13.71 -4.16
CA CYS A 222 -14.27 -12.73 -3.23
C CYS A 222 -15.78 -12.56 -3.43
N LYS A 223 -16.50 -12.26 -2.35
CA LYS A 223 -17.89 -11.77 -2.46
C LYS A 223 -17.86 -10.29 -2.77
N VAL A 224 -18.44 -9.87 -3.88
CA VAL A 224 -18.37 -8.49 -4.37
C VAL A 224 -19.77 -7.90 -4.49
N GLU A 225 -19.96 -6.72 -3.93
CA GLU A 225 -21.19 -5.96 -3.98
C GLU A 225 -20.89 -4.52 -4.41
N ASP A 226 -21.61 -4.04 -5.43
CA ASP A 226 -21.48 -2.67 -5.89
C ASP A 226 -22.22 -1.73 -4.95
N VAL A 227 -21.56 -0.66 -4.52
CA VAL A 227 -22.13 0.34 -3.62
C VAL A 227 -21.83 1.75 -4.11
N SER A 228 -22.55 2.73 -3.56
CA SER A 228 -22.20 4.14 -3.68
C SER A 228 -21.98 4.70 -2.28
N PHE A 229 -20.73 4.68 -1.80
CA PHE A 229 -20.44 4.96 -0.38
C PHE A 229 -20.97 6.30 0.13
N PHE A 230 -21.10 7.29 -0.76
CA PHE A 230 -21.52 8.64 -0.38
C PHE A 230 -22.67 9.14 -1.25
N ASP A 231 -23.51 9.96 -0.64
CA ASP A 231 -24.46 10.80 -1.34
C ASP A 231 -23.76 11.98 -2.05
N ARG A 232 -24.55 12.82 -2.73
CA ARG A 232 -24.04 14.02 -3.43
C ARG A 232 -23.41 15.06 -2.48
N SER A 233 -23.77 15.03 -1.20
CA SER A 233 -23.24 15.91 -0.16
C SER A 233 -21.96 15.37 0.49
N GLY A 234 -21.51 14.16 0.10
CA GLY A 234 -20.32 13.52 0.66
C GLY A 234 -20.56 12.85 2.02
N ASN A 235 -21.82 12.65 2.41
CA ASN A 235 -22.20 11.89 3.61
C ASN A 235 -22.43 10.43 3.24
N ILE A 236 -22.19 9.55 4.21
CA ILE A 236 -22.52 8.13 4.06
C ILE A 236 -24.04 8.04 4.07
N SER A 237 -24.66 7.65 2.96
CA SER A 237 -26.12 7.62 2.90
C SER A 237 -26.68 6.56 3.86
N GLY A 238 -27.90 6.77 4.37
CA GLY A 238 -28.52 5.88 5.37
C GLY A 238 -28.64 4.43 4.91
N GLU A 239 -28.97 4.21 3.63
CA GLU A 239 -29.05 2.86 3.03
C GLU A 239 -27.67 2.18 3.01
N ASN A 240 -26.62 2.86 2.56
CA ASN A 240 -25.28 2.29 2.51
C ASN A 240 -24.67 2.09 3.90
N ALA A 241 -24.97 3.00 4.84
CA ALA A 241 -24.62 2.82 6.24
C ALA A 241 -25.25 1.53 6.82
N ALA A 242 -26.53 1.28 6.53
CA ALA A 242 -27.23 0.08 6.96
C ALA A 242 -26.64 -1.20 6.35
N ILE A 243 -26.24 -1.18 5.07
CA ILE A 243 -25.55 -2.31 4.41
C ILE A 243 -24.24 -2.63 5.15
N ILE A 244 -23.40 -1.62 5.38
CA ILE A 244 -22.13 -1.81 6.09
C ILE A 244 -22.38 -2.36 7.51
N GLU A 245 -23.30 -1.75 8.26
CA GLU A 245 -23.63 -2.20 9.62
C GLU A 245 -24.14 -3.65 9.65
N HIS A 246 -25.03 -4.02 8.73
CA HIS A 246 -25.53 -5.38 8.59
C HIS A 246 -24.39 -6.36 8.31
N LEU A 247 -23.50 -6.03 7.37
CA LEU A 247 -22.36 -6.87 7.01
C LEU A 247 -21.39 -7.02 8.17
N LEU A 248 -21.07 -5.94 8.90
CA LEU A 248 -20.21 -5.98 10.08
C LEU A 248 -20.74 -6.99 11.13
N LYS A 249 -22.04 -6.94 11.44
CA LYS A 249 -22.69 -7.85 12.38
C LYS A 249 -22.72 -9.29 11.88
N LYS A 250 -23.05 -9.49 10.61
CA LYS A 250 -23.21 -10.83 10.01
C LYS A 250 -21.89 -11.58 9.84
N TRP A 251 -20.83 -10.87 9.47
CA TRP A 251 -19.55 -11.48 9.09
C TRP A 251 -18.48 -11.43 10.17
N GLY A 252 -18.64 -10.59 11.19
CA GLY A 252 -17.69 -10.47 12.29
C GLY A 252 -16.27 -10.12 11.83
N PHE A 253 -16.14 -9.22 10.85
CA PHE A 253 -14.85 -8.84 10.27
C PHE A 253 -13.85 -8.40 11.35
N LYS A 254 -12.60 -8.83 11.23
CA LYS A 254 -11.52 -8.40 12.15
C LYS A 254 -10.63 -7.33 11.56
N VAL A 255 -10.62 -7.21 10.24
CA VAL A 255 -9.80 -6.25 9.52
C VAL A 255 -10.62 -5.64 8.40
N VAL A 256 -10.51 -4.32 8.26
CA VAL A 256 -11.05 -3.57 7.13
C VAL A 256 -9.91 -2.94 6.35
N LEU A 257 -9.77 -3.29 5.07
CA LEU A 257 -8.89 -2.59 4.14
C LEU A 257 -9.69 -1.49 3.42
N SER A 258 -9.38 -0.24 3.74
CA SER A 258 -9.91 0.92 3.02
C SER A 258 -8.99 1.28 1.86
N ALA A 259 -9.53 1.28 0.65
CA ALA A 259 -8.83 1.53 -0.60
C ALA A 259 -9.49 2.72 -1.33
N GLY A 260 -8.95 3.92 -1.12
CA GLY A 260 -9.49 5.17 -1.65
C GLY A 260 -8.57 6.34 -1.34
N SER A 261 -9.10 7.56 -1.33
CA SER A 261 -8.35 8.76 -0.92
C SER A 261 -8.25 8.89 0.61
N ASP A 262 -7.40 9.78 1.11
CA ASP A 262 -7.31 10.06 2.55
C ASP A 262 -8.64 10.55 3.15
N TRP A 263 -9.41 11.33 2.38
CA TRP A 263 -10.77 11.71 2.76
C TRP A 263 -11.69 10.49 2.92
N PHE A 264 -11.57 9.51 2.02
CA PHE A 264 -12.31 8.25 2.09
C PHE A 264 -11.93 7.44 3.33
N HIS A 265 -10.62 7.33 3.61
CA HIS A 265 -10.11 6.67 4.81
C HIS A 265 -10.68 7.30 6.07
N ARG A 266 -10.61 8.64 6.22
CA ARG A 266 -11.17 9.34 7.39
C ARG A 266 -12.65 9.04 7.59
N LYS A 267 -13.46 9.15 6.54
CA LYS A 267 -14.91 8.93 6.65
C LYS A 267 -15.26 7.49 7.01
N MET A 268 -14.68 6.51 6.32
CA MET A 268 -14.98 5.09 6.54
C MET A 268 -14.44 4.57 7.87
N ILE A 269 -13.21 4.95 8.23
CA ILE A 269 -12.59 4.52 9.49
C ILE A 269 -13.36 5.10 10.66
N SER A 270 -13.70 6.41 10.65
CA SER A 270 -14.49 7.01 11.73
C SER A 270 -15.89 6.40 11.85
N PHE A 271 -16.55 6.13 10.73
CA PHE A 271 -17.88 5.49 10.72
C PHE A 271 -17.83 4.07 11.32
N ILE A 272 -16.93 3.21 10.83
CA ILE A 272 -16.82 1.83 11.30
C ILE A 272 -16.34 1.77 12.74
N ARG A 273 -15.41 2.65 13.15
CA ARG A 273 -14.94 2.73 14.53
C ARG A 273 -16.05 3.12 15.51
N GLY A 274 -17.03 3.91 15.06
CA GLY A 274 -18.24 4.24 15.83
C GLY A 274 -19.17 3.05 16.04
N LEU A 275 -19.14 2.06 15.14
CA LEU A 275 -19.96 0.84 15.22
C LEU A 275 -19.27 -0.31 15.94
N ASP A 276 -17.99 -0.55 15.65
CA ASP A 276 -17.19 -1.62 16.23
C ASP A 276 -15.75 -1.15 16.49
N LYS A 277 -15.42 -1.00 17.78
CA LYS A 277 -14.10 -0.58 18.24
C LYS A 277 -13.04 -1.67 18.14
N SER A 278 -13.41 -2.94 17.91
CA SER A 278 -12.48 -4.08 17.85
C SER A 278 -11.84 -4.31 16.47
N ILE A 279 -12.36 -3.64 15.43
CA ILE A 279 -11.87 -3.80 14.06
C ILE A 279 -10.50 -3.11 13.88
N ASN A 280 -9.55 -3.82 13.27
CA ASN A 280 -8.29 -3.23 12.83
C ASN A 280 -8.42 -2.67 11.41
N PHE A 281 -7.66 -1.63 11.10
CA PHE A 281 -7.71 -0.99 9.78
C PHE A 281 -6.39 -1.14 9.03
N SER A 282 -6.52 -1.31 7.73
CA SER A 282 -5.44 -1.15 6.76
C SER A 282 -5.88 -0.13 5.72
N THR A 283 -4.95 0.64 5.18
CA THR A 283 -5.24 1.63 4.13
C THR A 283 -4.25 1.54 3.00
N VAL A 284 -4.67 1.87 1.78
CA VAL A 284 -3.69 2.18 0.73
C VAL A 284 -2.90 3.43 1.12
N ASN A 285 -1.64 3.50 0.73
CA ASN A 285 -0.77 4.62 1.07
C ASN A 285 -0.81 5.69 -0.03
N ASN A 286 -1.48 6.80 0.23
CA ASN A 286 -1.60 7.92 -0.73
C ASN A 286 -0.53 9.01 -0.55
N SER A 287 0.50 8.76 0.27
CA SER A 287 1.53 9.76 0.56
C SER A 287 2.29 10.16 -0.70
N ILE A 288 2.73 11.41 -0.76
CA ILE A 288 3.57 11.90 -1.86
C ILE A 288 4.95 11.26 -1.72
N MET A 289 5.34 10.40 -2.66
CA MET A 289 6.63 9.72 -2.62
C MET A 289 7.58 10.26 -3.69
N CYS A 290 8.83 10.51 -3.28
CA CYS A 290 9.93 10.88 -4.18
C CYS A 290 11.03 9.80 -4.16
N CYS A 291 11.73 9.61 -3.04
CA CYS A 291 12.79 8.61 -2.96
C CYS A 291 12.31 7.16 -2.76
N GLY A 292 11.18 6.96 -2.06
CA GLY A 292 10.73 5.64 -1.59
C GLY A 292 11.57 5.04 -0.45
N GLU A 293 12.65 5.70 -0.05
CA GLU A 293 13.64 5.17 0.92
C GLU A 293 13.53 5.77 2.33
N GLY A 294 12.60 6.71 2.55
CA GLY A 294 12.47 7.43 3.81
C GLY A 294 13.58 8.47 4.05
N VAL A 295 14.25 8.94 2.99
CA VAL A 295 15.36 9.90 3.07
C VAL A 295 14.90 11.35 2.86
N CYS A 296 14.03 11.60 1.88
CA CYS A 296 13.75 12.97 1.40
C CYS A 296 12.62 13.72 2.13
N GLY A 297 11.95 13.11 3.12
CA GLY A 297 10.84 13.74 3.87
C GLY A 297 9.51 13.96 3.11
N SER A 298 9.46 13.84 1.78
CA SER A 298 8.22 14.05 1.00
C SER A 298 7.03 13.18 1.43
N CYS A 299 7.31 11.97 1.94
CA CYS A 299 6.29 11.03 2.40
C CYS A 299 5.97 11.20 3.90
N GLU A 300 6.42 12.29 4.52
CA GLU A 300 6.21 12.55 5.94
C GLU A 300 4.75 12.92 6.21
N ILE A 301 4.17 12.25 7.19
CA ILE A 301 2.86 12.55 7.76
C ILE A 301 3.00 12.69 9.27
N ILE A 302 2.02 13.35 9.89
CA ILE A 302 1.96 13.52 11.34
C ILE A 302 0.77 12.73 11.87
N ASN A 303 1.01 11.89 12.88
CA ASN A 303 -0.05 11.16 13.56
C ASN A 303 -0.76 12.04 14.61
N ILE A 304 -1.83 11.52 15.23
CA ILE A 304 -2.57 12.24 16.28
C ILE A 304 -1.72 12.62 17.50
N ARG A 305 -0.57 11.94 17.72
CA ARG A 305 0.34 12.22 18.84
C ARG A 305 1.41 13.26 18.49
N GLY A 306 1.35 13.85 17.29
CA GLY A 306 2.36 14.80 16.80
C GLY A 306 3.66 14.15 16.34
N GLU A 307 3.72 12.82 16.23
CA GLU A 307 4.92 12.11 15.77
C GLU A 307 5.00 12.12 14.24
N ARG A 308 6.22 12.37 13.72
CA ARG A 308 6.51 12.33 12.29
C ARG A 308 6.70 10.88 11.84
N ILE A 309 6.04 10.51 10.75
CA ILE A 309 6.09 9.16 10.18
C ILE A 309 6.52 9.27 8.73
N ARG A 310 7.62 8.59 8.36
CA ARG A 310 8.08 8.50 6.98
C ARG A 310 7.34 7.36 6.27
N SER A 311 6.12 7.63 5.81
CA SER A 311 5.15 6.61 5.40
C SER A 311 5.58 5.72 4.22
N CYS A 312 6.59 6.12 3.44
CA CYS A 312 7.14 5.29 2.38
C CYS A 312 8.08 4.19 2.91
N LYS A 313 8.52 4.27 4.17
CA LYS A 313 9.43 3.30 4.81
C LYS A 313 8.88 2.71 6.13
N GLN A 314 8.22 3.54 6.93
CA GLN A 314 7.61 3.17 8.20
C GLN A 314 6.15 2.74 8.01
N GLN A 315 5.75 1.68 8.70
CA GLN A 315 4.35 1.27 8.84
C GLN A 315 3.71 1.98 10.03
N TYR A 316 2.42 2.31 9.90
CA TYR A 316 1.61 2.89 10.98
C TYR A 316 0.25 2.18 11.10
N ASP A 317 -0.41 2.32 12.26
CA ASP A 317 -1.83 1.98 12.40
C ASP A 317 -2.65 3.12 11.80
N PRO A 318 -3.46 2.87 10.76
CA PRO A 318 -4.30 3.92 10.14
C PRO A 318 -5.20 4.66 11.12
N SER A 319 -5.59 4.03 12.23
CA SER A 319 -6.37 4.65 13.30
C SER A 319 -5.62 5.83 13.93
N GLU A 320 -4.29 5.79 14.03
CA GLU A 320 -3.47 6.87 14.60
C GLU A 320 -3.30 8.05 13.64
N VAL A 321 -3.73 7.95 12.38
CA VAL A 321 -3.57 8.99 11.35
C VAL A 321 -4.93 9.56 10.90
N PHE A 322 -5.93 8.70 10.79
CA PHE A 322 -7.20 9.06 10.16
C PHE A 322 -8.34 9.33 11.13
N LEU A 323 -8.30 8.77 12.35
CA LEU A 323 -9.22 9.20 13.41
C LEU A 323 -8.75 10.57 13.91
N LYS A 324 -9.67 11.53 14.02
CA LYS A 324 -9.40 12.72 14.82
C LYS A 324 -9.43 12.30 16.29
N GLU A 325 -8.69 12.99 17.15
CA GLU A 325 -9.08 13.03 18.57
C GLU A 325 -10.56 13.43 18.58
N MET A 326 -11.40 12.57 19.16
CA MET A 326 -12.76 12.99 19.46
C MET A 326 -12.56 14.09 20.49
N ASP A 327 -12.79 15.33 20.10
CA ASP A 327 -12.92 16.43 21.06
C ASP A 327 -13.92 15.93 22.11
N ASN A 328 -13.42 15.72 23.33
CA ASN A 328 -14.21 15.29 24.48
C ASN A 328 -15.32 16.31 24.77
#